data_AF-A0A2D4YX73-F1
#
_entry.id   AF-A0A2D4YX73-F1
#
_cell.length_a   1.000
_cell.length_b   1.000
_cell.length_c   1.000
_cell.angle_alpha   90.00
_cell.angle_beta   90.00
_cell.angle_gamma   90.00
#
_symmetry.space_group_name_H-M   'P 1'
#
loop_
_entity.id
_entity.type
_entity.pdbx_description
1 polymer ?
#
loop_
_entity_poly.entity_id
_entity_poly.type
_entity_poly.pdbx_seq_one_letter_code
_entity_poly.pdbx_strand_id
1 'polypeptide(L)' 'MDNEFSAYLALLLGSSSDDNGGNVIELIFDLKILGIETLQKFKERERDADVQEVIGEYLNK' A
#
# COMPACT_ATOMS: atom_id res chain seq x y z
N MET A 1 12.50 -5.77 2.92
CA MET A 1 11.38 -5.12 2.21
C MET A 1 11.81 -3.69 1.96
N ASP A 2 11.57 -3.15 0.77
CA ASP A 2 11.87 -1.76 0.44
C ASP A 2 11.28 -0.82 1.50
N ASN A 3 12.17 -0.24 2.30
CA ASN A 3 11.81 0.57 3.46
C ASN A 3 11.00 1.80 3.02
N GLU A 4 11.31 2.32 1.82
CA GLU A 4 10.63 3.48 1.24
C GLU A 4 9.20 3.17 0.78
N PHE A 5 8.96 1.98 0.20
CA PHE A 5 7.61 1.61 -0.24
C PHE A 5 6.69 1.37 0.96
N SER A 6 7.19 0.60 1.93
CA SER A 6 6.47 0.33 3.18
C SER A 6 6.16 1.62 3.96
N ALA A 7 7.14 2.53 4.06
CA ALA A 7 6.95 3.83 4.71
C ALA A 7 5.94 4.72 3.97
N TYR A 8 5.97 4.72 2.63
CA TYR A 8 5.00 5.45 1.83
C TYR A 8 3.58 4.94 2.07
N LEU A 9 3.38 3.61 2.06
CA LEU A 9 2.07 3.02 2.33
C LEU A 9 1.60 3.28 3.76
N ALA A 10 2.50 3.25 4.75
CA ALA A 10 2.15 3.62 6.13
C ALA A 10 1.65 5.06 6.24
N LEU A 11 2.30 5.99 5.54
CA LEU A 11 1.87 7.39 5.45
C LEU A 11 0.53 7.53 4.71
N LEU A 12 0.36 6.80 3.61
CA LEU A 12 -0.87 6.79 2.82
C LEU A 12 -2.07 6.34 3.66
N LEU A 13 -1.89 5.30 4.48
CA LEU A 13 -2.91 4.80 5.41
C LEU A 13 -3.11 5.70 6.64
N GLY A 14 -2.45 6.86 6.72
CA GLY A 14 -2.58 7.80 7.85
C GLY A 14 -2.00 7.27 9.16
N SER A 15 -1.13 6.27 9.09
CA SER A 15 -0.66 5.55 10.28
C SER A 15 0.52 6.25 10.94
N SER A 16 0.27 6.97 12.03
CA SER A 16 1.35 7.63 12.78
C SER A 16 1.96 6.77 13.89
N SER A 17 1.31 5.73 14.45
CA SER A 17 1.92 4.88 15.49
C SER A 17 1.18 3.53 15.69
N ASP A 18 1.98 2.46 15.78
CA ASP A 18 1.74 1.13 16.38
C ASP A 18 0.64 0.15 15.89
N ASP A 19 -0.51 0.55 15.36
CA ASP A 19 -1.59 -0.43 15.03
C ASP A 19 -1.61 -0.94 13.57
N ASN A 20 -1.00 -0.22 12.60
CA ASN A 20 -1.13 -0.57 11.17
C ASN A 20 0.07 -1.31 10.55
N GLY A 21 0.99 -1.83 11.37
CA GLY A 21 2.07 -2.69 10.86
C GLY A 21 1.53 -3.90 10.09
N GLY A 22 0.41 -4.47 10.54
CA GLY A 22 -0.32 -5.54 9.85
C GLY A 22 -0.93 -5.06 8.52
N ASN A 23 -1.70 -3.97 8.54
CA ASN A 23 -2.39 -3.44 7.36
C ASN A 23 -1.41 -3.07 6.23
N VAL A 24 -0.25 -2.47 6.55
CA VAL A 24 0.77 -2.15 5.54
C VAL A 24 1.36 -3.42 4.93
N ILE A 25 1.60 -4.46 5.73
CA ILE A 25 2.14 -5.74 5.24
C ILE A 25 1.12 -6.44 4.34
N GLU A 26 -0.15 -6.50 4.77
CA GLU A 26 -1.25 -7.07 3.98
C GLU A 26 -1.41 -6.32 2.64
N LEU A 27 -1.43 -4.98 2.68
CA LEU A 27 -1.49 -4.16 1.47
C LEU A 27 -0.30 -4.41 0.52
N ILE A 28 0.92 -4.57 1.06
CA ILE A 28 2.08 -4.93 0.24
C ILE A 28 1.88 -6.29 -0.46
N PHE A 29 1.26 -7.27 0.21
CA PHE A 29 0.99 -8.57 -0.41
C PHE A 29 -0.05 -8.46 -1.52
N ASP A 30 -1.13 -7.71 -1.31
CA ASP A 30 -2.16 -7.53 -2.34
C ASP A 30 -1.62 -6.77 -3.55
N LEU A 31 -0.83 -5.72 -3.33
CA LEU A 31 -0.16 -4.97 -4.40
C LEU A 31 0.81 -5.86 -5.20
N LYS A 32 1.50 -6.79 -4.54
CA LYS A 32 2.36 -7.77 -5.24
C LYS A 32 1.57 -8.71 -6.14
N ILE A 33 0.37 -9.12 -5.75
CA ILE A 33 -0.52 -9.93 -6.60
C ILE A 33 -0.90 -9.15 -7.87
N LEU A 34 -1.05 -7.83 -7.76
CA LEU A 34 -1.25 -6.92 -8.91
C LEU A 34 0.04 -6.62 -9.70
N GLY A 35 1.19 -7.21 -9.35
CA GLY A 35 2.48 -6.97 -10.00
C GLY A 35 3.18 -5.68 -9.56
N ILE A 36 2.70 -5.05 -8.49
CA ILE A 36 3.25 -3.82 -7.90
C ILE A 36 4.17 -4.20 -6.73
N GLU A 37 5.46 -4.20 -7.01
CA GLU A 37 6.48 -4.66 -6.05
C GLU A 37 7.36 -3.53 -5.53
N THR A 38 7.27 -2.35 -6.16
CA THR A 38 8.11 -1.18 -5.85
C THR A 38 7.26 0.07 -5.77
N LEU A 39 7.76 1.07 -5.05
CA LEU A 39 7.12 2.39 -4.95
C LEU A 39 6.97 3.05 -6.32
N GLN A 40 7.92 2.85 -7.23
CA GLN A 40 7.84 3.40 -8.59
C GLN A 40 6.64 2.82 -9.34
N LYS A 41 6.51 1.49 -9.39
CA LYS A 41 5.37 0.82 -10.04
C LYS A 41 4.05 1.25 -9.40
N PHE A 42 4.04 1.40 -8.07
CA PHE A 42 2.86 1.87 -7.36
C PHE A 42 2.47 3.27 -7.84
N LYS A 43 3.40 4.23 -7.88
CA LYS A 43 3.11 5.60 -8.34
C LYS A 43 2.66 5.67 -9.80
N GLU A 44 3.18 4.80 -10.65
CA GLU A 44 2.76 4.71 -12.07
C GLU A 44 1.32 4.21 -12.20
N ARG A 45 0.90 3.30 -11.31
CA ARG A 45 -0.40 2.62 -11.34
C ARG A 45 -1.36 3.09 -10.26
N GLU A 46 -0.99 4.09 -9.47
CA GLU A 46 -1.77 4.54 -8.32
C GLU A 46 -3.18 4.94 -8.73
N ARG A 47 -3.36 5.45 -9.95
CA ARG A 47 -4.65 5.87 -10.49
C ARG A 47 -5.44 4.77 -11.18
N ASP A 48 -4.86 3.57 -11.31
CA ASP A 48 -5.55 2.42 -11.88
C ASP A 48 -6.70 2.01 -10.95
N ALA A 49 -7.82 1.60 -11.54
CA ALA A 49 -9.02 1.29 -10.78
C ALA A 49 -8.83 0.12 -9.81
N ASP A 50 -8.07 -0.91 -10.22
CA ASP A 50 -7.75 -2.08 -9.39
C ASP A 50 -6.88 -1.70 -8.19
N VAL A 51 -5.92 -0.78 -8.37
CA VAL A 51 -5.05 -0.30 -7.30
C VAL A 51 -5.82 0.58 -6.32
N GLN A 52 -6.69 1.46 -6.81
CA GLN A 52 -7.55 2.30 -5.98
C GLN A 52 -8.58 1.49 -5.18
N GLU A 53 -9.12 0.42 -5.76
CA GLU A 53 -10.02 -0.51 -5.06
C GLU A 53 -9.31 -1.14 -3.85
N VAL A 54 -8.14 -1.73 -4.07
CA VAL A 54 -7.33 -2.33 -3.00
C VAL A 54 -6.98 -1.29 -1.93
N ILE A 55 -6.43 -0.13 -2.30
CA ILE A 55 -6.08 0.92 -1.31
C ILE A 55 -7.32 1.35 -0.52
N GLY A 56 -8.47 1.47 -1.19
CA GLY A 56 -9.75 1.83 -0.58
C GLY A 56 -10.20 0.85 0.50
N GLU A 57 -9.96 -0.44 0.34
CA GLU A 57 -10.27 -1.46 1.35
C GLU A 57 -9.46 -1.23 2.64
N TYR A 58 -8.19 -0.83 2.52
CA TYR A 58 -7.31 -0.58 3.67
C TYR A 58 -7.52 0.80 4.31
N LEU A 59 -7.96 1.80 3.55
CA LEU A 59 -8.29 3.13 4.08
C LEU A 59 -9.63 3.17 4.85
N ASN A 60 -10.54 2.24 4.56
CA ASN A 60 -11.86 2.16 5.19
C ASN A 60 -11.96 1.08 6.29
N LYS A 61 -10.83 0.43 6.62
CA LYS A 61 -10.70 -0.59 7.68
C LYS A 61 -10.62 0.07 9.05
#